data_AF-A0A1Q3N5A9-F1
#
_entry.id   AF-A0A1Q3N5A9-F1
#
_cell.length_a   1.000
_cell.length_b   1.000
_cell.length_c   1.000
_cell.angle_alpha   90.00
_cell.angle_beta   90.00
_cell.angle_gamma   90.00
#
_symmetry.space_group_name_H-M   'P 1'
#
loop_
_entity.id
_entity.type
_entity.pdbx_description
1 polymer ?
#
loop_
_entity_poly.entity_id
_entity_poly.type
_entity_poly.pdbx_seq_one_letter_code
_entity_poly.pdbx_strand_id
1 'polypeptide(L)'
;MWKLRKGISKSISAKGVLVYYALNFMCMNNLADLKKIITLIVFILLLLLFEGTTGWVRKFYMQYDIIVMFIKYLLVSILVFKYKKRFTKIFITAFCLMWVVLIAYIAPPLKEIDQHPLLSVFFSFPNILSACLGVYAGYVFEIKKNKIKGAIFSFVVILLCIGFSFNNTYYYHFISHTNFCPKEKIDAQKDIYSLHDADSREIILDKHKYTVMDFWHTSCYACFEKFPAFEKLYEQYKDHPELQFYAVNKPLRSDTFDIFKRTEKYTFPSVRGSGNIAEVFDVRVYPTVVIVKDNRILHSGSVESAEKYIRKHVR
;
A
#
# COMPACT_ATOMS: atom_id res chain seq x y z
N MET A 1 -17.16 -59.81 19.94
CA MET A 1 -18.59 -59.55 20.24
C MET A 1 -19.14 -58.57 19.20
N TRP A 2 -19.56 -59.16 18.10
CA TRP A 2 -20.23 -58.53 16.97
C TRP A 2 -21.73 -58.72 17.21
N LYS A 3 -22.37 -57.76 17.88
CA LYS A 3 -23.84 -57.55 17.94
C LYS A 3 -24.12 -56.49 18.99
N LEU A 4 -24.33 -55.26 18.53
CA LEU A 4 -25.25 -54.23 19.06
C LEU A 4 -25.13 -52.95 18.20
N ARG A 5 -24.91 -53.11 16.89
CA ARG A 5 -25.20 -52.08 15.87
C ARG A 5 -26.58 -52.39 15.31
N LYS A 6 -27.62 -51.78 15.85
CA LYS A 6 -28.86 -51.38 15.17
C LYS A 6 -29.84 -50.83 16.19
N GLY A 7 -30.29 -49.60 15.95
CA GLY A 7 -31.39 -48.98 16.68
C GLY A 7 -30.93 -47.86 17.59
N ILE A 8 -30.83 -46.66 17.04
CA ILE A 8 -31.39 -45.39 17.55
C ILE A 8 -31.10 -44.36 16.44
N SER A 9 -31.97 -44.32 15.43
CA SER A 9 -32.26 -43.05 14.75
C SER A 9 -33.37 -42.40 15.58
N LYS A 10 -33.02 -41.50 16.49
CA LYS A 10 -33.99 -40.58 17.09
C LYS A 10 -33.35 -39.22 17.24
N SER A 11 -34.06 -38.23 16.72
CA SER A 11 -33.78 -36.78 16.70
C SER A 11 -32.80 -36.31 17.77
N ILE A 12 -31.63 -35.85 17.35
CA ILE A 12 -30.84 -34.96 18.21
C ILE A 12 -31.56 -33.62 18.17
N SER A 13 -32.32 -33.31 19.21
CA SER A 13 -32.89 -31.96 19.38
C SER A 13 -31.74 -30.95 19.41
N ALA A 14 -31.99 -29.68 19.06
CA ALA A 14 -30.98 -28.62 19.14
C ALA A 14 -30.28 -28.57 20.53
N LYS A 15 -30.97 -29.00 21.60
CA LYS A 15 -30.40 -29.19 22.95
C LYS A 15 -29.37 -30.31 23.04
N GLY A 16 -29.53 -31.42 22.31
CA GLY A 16 -28.55 -32.52 22.27
C GLY A 16 -27.26 -32.15 21.52
N VAL A 17 -27.36 -31.32 20.48
CA VAL A 17 -26.19 -30.74 19.79
C VAL A 17 -25.49 -29.72 20.70
N LEU A 18 -26.25 -28.85 21.36
CA LEU A 18 -25.73 -27.91 22.35
C LEU A 18 -25.08 -28.62 23.55
N VAL A 19 -25.63 -29.73 24.03
CA VAL A 19 -25.02 -30.54 25.08
C VAL A 19 -23.77 -31.27 24.56
N TYR A 20 -23.73 -31.71 23.31
CA TYR A 20 -22.52 -32.29 22.70
C TYR A 20 -21.40 -31.25 22.51
N TYR A 21 -21.72 -30.02 22.10
CA TYR A 21 -20.76 -28.91 22.03
C TYR A 21 -20.40 -28.38 23.42
N ALA A 22 -21.33 -28.30 24.36
CA ALA A 22 -21.07 -27.89 25.74
C ALA A 22 -20.26 -28.94 26.50
N LEU A 23 -20.46 -30.24 26.24
CA LEU A 23 -19.62 -31.32 26.78
C LEU A 23 -18.24 -31.34 26.11
N ASN A 24 -18.13 -31.06 24.81
CA ASN A 24 -16.83 -30.86 24.15
C ASN A 24 -16.12 -29.59 24.63
N PHE A 25 -16.85 -28.54 25.00
CA PHE A 25 -16.32 -27.29 25.57
C PHE A 25 -15.95 -27.47 27.05
N MET A 26 -16.72 -28.23 27.83
CA MET A 26 -16.38 -28.67 29.20
C MET A 26 -15.24 -29.69 29.21
N CYS A 27 -14.96 -30.37 28.09
CA CYS A 27 -13.76 -31.18 27.89
C CYS A 27 -12.50 -30.35 27.56
N MET A 28 -12.54 -29.01 27.67
CA MET A 28 -11.34 -28.16 27.71
C MET A 28 -10.70 -28.07 29.11
N ASN A 29 -10.98 -29.04 29.99
CA ASN A 29 -10.55 -29.06 31.39
C ASN A 29 -9.11 -29.54 31.63
N ASN A 30 -8.21 -29.41 30.65
CA ASN A 30 -6.79 -29.57 30.93
C ASN A 30 -6.12 -28.21 31.05
N LEU A 31 -5.54 -27.93 32.21
CA LEU A 31 -4.57 -26.85 32.46
C LEU A 31 -3.51 -26.75 31.33
N ALA A 32 -3.23 -27.87 30.67
CA ALA A 32 -2.38 -27.95 29.49
C ALA A 32 -2.94 -27.24 28.24
N ASP A 33 -4.25 -27.27 27.98
CA ASP A 33 -4.87 -26.61 26.83
C ASP A 33 -5.04 -25.11 27.06
N LEU A 34 -5.36 -24.68 28.29
CA LEU A 34 -5.34 -23.27 28.68
C LEU A 34 -3.92 -22.67 28.57
N LYS A 35 -2.90 -23.37 29.07
CA LYS A 35 -1.49 -22.95 28.91
C LYS A 35 -1.07 -22.85 27.43
N LYS A 36 -1.59 -23.72 26.56
CA LYS A 36 -1.32 -23.66 25.10
C LYS A 36 -1.96 -22.42 24.47
N ILE A 37 -3.20 -22.09 24.83
CA ILE A 37 -3.89 -20.89 24.34
C ILE A 37 -3.18 -19.62 24.83
N ILE A 38 -2.79 -19.56 26.10
CA ILE A 38 -2.05 -18.42 26.65
C ILE A 38 -0.69 -18.26 25.98
N THR A 39 0.05 -19.35 25.77
CA THR A 39 1.35 -19.30 25.05
C THR A 39 1.18 -18.80 23.62
N LEU A 40 0.10 -19.22 22.94
CA LEU A 40 -0.24 -18.76 21.59
C LEU A 40 -0.57 -17.26 21.57
N ILE A 41 -1.40 -16.79 22.51
CA ILE A 41 -1.77 -15.37 22.63
C ILE A 41 -0.52 -14.53 22.90
N VAL A 42 0.31 -14.93 23.86
CA VAL A 42 1.57 -14.23 24.16
C VAL A 42 2.49 -14.21 22.94
N PHE A 43 2.58 -15.30 22.19
CA PHE A 43 3.40 -15.36 20.98
C PHE A 43 2.86 -14.47 19.85
N ILE A 44 1.55 -14.45 19.62
CA ILE A 44 0.92 -13.54 18.65
C ILE A 44 1.13 -12.09 19.07
N LEU A 45 0.96 -11.77 20.35
CA LEU A 45 1.23 -10.44 20.89
C LEU A 45 2.70 -10.04 20.71
N LEU A 46 3.64 -10.97 20.91
CA LEU A 46 5.06 -10.73 20.66
C LEU A 46 5.34 -10.50 19.16
N LEU A 47 4.71 -11.25 18.25
CA LEU A 47 4.84 -10.99 16.81
C LEU A 47 4.26 -9.64 16.40
N LEU A 48 3.10 -9.26 16.97
CA LEU A 48 2.47 -7.95 16.71
C LEU A 48 3.33 -6.80 17.26
N LEU A 49 3.87 -6.94 18.47
CA LEU A 49 4.84 -5.99 19.03
C LEU A 49 6.09 -5.89 18.17
N PHE A 50 6.57 -7.01 17.63
CA PHE A 50 7.74 -7.07 16.76
C PHE A 50 7.49 -6.48 15.36
N GLU A 51 6.26 -6.54 14.83
CA GLU A 51 5.88 -5.75 13.64
C GLU A 51 5.91 -4.25 13.94
N GLY A 52 5.38 -3.85 15.12
CA GLY A 52 5.38 -2.46 15.57
C GLY A 52 6.77 -1.84 15.69
N THR A 53 7.78 -2.59 16.14
CA THR A 53 9.16 -2.10 16.24
C THR A 53 9.84 -1.94 14.88
N THR A 54 9.45 -2.71 13.85
CA THR A 54 9.98 -2.55 12.48
C THR A 54 9.40 -1.37 11.71
N GLY A 55 8.34 -0.72 12.23
CA GLY A 55 7.75 0.49 11.61
C GLY A 55 8.75 1.64 11.44
N TRP A 56 9.73 1.76 12.35
CA TRP A 56 10.79 2.78 12.26
C TRP A 56 11.80 2.47 11.14
N VAL A 57 12.13 1.19 10.93
CA VAL A 57 13.02 0.75 9.83
C VAL A 57 12.37 1.04 8.48
N ARG A 58 11.04 0.83 8.37
CA ARG A 58 10.27 1.22 7.19
C ARG A 58 10.38 2.72 6.90
N LYS A 59 10.44 3.59 7.92
CA LYS A 59 10.51 5.04 7.72
C LYS A 59 11.87 5.53 7.19
N PHE A 60 12.98 4.87 7.54
CA PHE A 60 14.33 5.30 7.15
C PHE A 60 14.93 4.51 5.98
N TYR A 61 14.55 3.24 5.80
CA TYR A 61 15.16 2.32 4.83
C TYR A 61 14.11 1.46 4.11
N MET A 62 13.06 2.09 3.55
CA MET A 62 11.99 1.39 2.81
C MET A 62 12.54 0.38 1.79
N GLN A 63 13.66 0.68 1.14
CA GLN A 63 14.25 -0.16 0.11
C GLN A 63 14.74 -1.53 0.61
N TYR A 64 15.11 -1.65 1.89
CA TYR A 64 15.63 -2.88 2.48
C TYR A 64 14.59 -3.64 3.31
N ASP A 65 13.36 -3.11 3.44
CA ASP A 65 12.31 -3.71 4.26
C ASP A 65 11.99 -5.15 3.82
N ILE A 66 12.01 -5.42 2.51
CA ILE A 66 11.78 -6.77 1.98
C ILE A 66 12.82 -7.79 2.48
N ILE A 67 14.09 -7.41 2.67
CA ILE A 67 15.14 -8.29 3.18
C ILE A 67 14.90 -8.55 4.67
N VAL A 68 14.55 -7.50 5.41
CA VAL A 68 14.22 -7.59 6.83
C VAL A 68 13.01 -8.49 7.04
N MET A 69 11.96 -8.37 6.22
CA MET A 69 10.78 -9.23 6.25
C MET A 69 11.16 -10.69 6.02
N PHE A 70 11.98 -11.00 5.00
CA PHE A 70 12.41 -12.37 4.73
C PHE A 70 13.13 -12.98 5.94
N ILE A 71 14.17 -12.31 6.44
CA ILE A 71 15.02 -12.80 7.54
C ILE A 71 14.18 -12.96 8.81
N LYS A 72 13.35 -11.97 9.13
CA LYS A 72 12.44 -11.99 10.27
C LYS A 72 11.56 -13.24 10.26
N TYR A 73 10.82 -13.47 9.18
CA TYR A 73 9.87 -14.57 9.10
C TYR A 73 10.56 -15.93 8.94
N LEU A 74 11.77 -15.98 8.37
CA LEU A 74 12.63 -17.16 8.39
C LEU A 74 13.03 -17.55 9.81
N LEU A 75 13.58 -16.61 10.59
CA LEU A 75 14.03 -16.89 11.96
C LEU A 75 12.88 -17.30 12.87
N VAL A 76 11.77 -16.56 12.81
CA VAL A 76 10.56 -16.86 13.57
C VAL A 76 10.03 -18.25 13.23
N SER A 77 9.92 -18.59 11.94
CA SER A 77 9.40 -19.89 11.53
C SER A 77 10.31 -21.05 11.94
N ILE A 78 11.64 -20.90 11.85
CA ILE A 78 12.60 -21.88 12.37
C ILE A 78 12.39 -22.09 13.87
N LEU A 79 12.32 -21.01 14.67
CA LEU A 79 12.12 -21.09 16.12
C LEU A 79 10.83 -21.84 16.48
N VAL A 80 9.72 -21.48 15.82
CA VAL A 80 8.41 -22.10 16.06
C VAL A 80 8.41 -23.58 15.69
N PHE A 81 8.94 -23.92 14.51
CA PHE A 81 8.94 -25.29 14.01
C PHE A 81 9.92 -26.19 14.76
N LYS A 82 11.01 -25.62 15.29
CA LYS A 82 11.94 -26.30 16.20
C LYS A 82 11.32 -26.58 17.57
N TYR A 83 10.54 -25.65 18.12
CA TYR A 83 9.99 -25.78 19.47
C TYR A 83 8.90 -26.87 19.58
N LYS A 84 7.85 -26.86 18.75
CA LYS A 84 6.91 -28.01 18.61
C LYS A 84 6.19 -28.05 17.26
N LYS A 85 6.26 -29.19 16.56
CA LYS A 85 5.52 -29.48 15.30
C LYS A 85 4.00 -29.27 15.38
N ARG A 86 3.38 -29.42 16.55
CA ARG A 86 1.93 -29.20 16.73
C ARG A 86 1.55 -27.71 16.56
N PHE A 87 2.47 -26.78 16.81
CA PHE A 87 2.24 -25.35 16.62
C PHE A 87 2.39 -24.92 15.15
N THR A 88 2.91 -25.76 14.25
CA THR A 88 3.06 -25.42 12.82
C THR A 88 1.74 -25.04 12.17
N LYS A 89 0.67 -25.84 12.35
CA LYS A 89 -0.65 -25.53 11.77
C LYS A 89 -1.20 -24.22 12.33
N ILE A 90 -1.10 -24.04 13.65
CA ILE A 90 -1.58 -22.86 14.35
C ILE A 90 -0.83 -21.60 13.89
N PHE A 91 0.49 -21.69 13.75
CA PHE A 91 1.33 -20.60 13.26
C PHE A 91 0.97 -20.19 11.83
N ILE A 92 0.79 -21.15 10.92
CA ILE A 92 0.39 -20.87 9.54
C ILE A 92 -1.00 -20.20 9.52
N THR A 93 -1.95 -20.72 10.29
CA THR A 93 -3.29 -20.10 10.39
C THR A 93 -3.23 -18.68 10.95
N ALA A 94 -2.48 -18.46 12.03
CA ALA A 94 -2.31 -17.14 12.64
C ALA A 94 -1.61 -16.16 11.70
N PHE A 95 -0.57 -16.60 10.99
CA PHE A 95 0.12 -15.80 9.96
C PHE A 95 -0.86 -15.38 8.85
N CYS A 96 -1.64 -16.32 8.31
CA CYS A 96 -2.64 -16.00 7.29
C CYS A 96 -3.69 -15.01 7.81
N LEU A 97 -4.25 -15.24 9.01
CA LEU A 97 -5.26 -14.35 9.61
C LEU A 97 -4.69 -12.95 9.88
N MET A 98 -3.46 -12.86 10.38
CA MET A 98 -2.79 -11.59 10.62
C MET A 98 -2.63 -10.79 9.32
N TRP A 99 -2.19 -11.42 8.23
CA TRP A 99 -2.06 -10.72 6.95
C TRP A 99 -3.41 -10.31 6.36
N VAL A 100 -4.48 -11.08 6.56
CA VAL A 100 -5.85 -10.66 6.19
C VAL A 100 -6.26 -9.40 6.97
N VAL A 101 -6.01 -9.36 8.28
CA VAL A 101 -6.31 -8.18 9.12
C VAL A 101 -5.43 -6.99 8.74
N LEU A 102 -4.13 -7.20 8.50
CA LEU A 102 -3.23 -6.14 8.07
C LEU A 102 -3.60 -5.59 6.70
N ILE A 103 -3.98 -6.43 5.73
CA ILE A 103 -4.49 -5.97 4.44
C ILE A 103 -5.77 -5.15 4.63
N ALA A 104 -6.68 -5.60 5.51
CA ALA A 104 -7.91 -4.88 5.82
C ALA A 104 -7.67 -3.57 6.60
N TYR A 105 -6.55 -3.42 7.31
CA TYR A 105 -6.19 -2.22 8.08
C TYR A 105 -5.30 -1.24 7.29
N ILE A 106 -4.42 -1.77 6.42
CA ILE A 106 -3.61 -1.00 5.45
C ILE A 106 -4.47 -0.48 4.30
N ALA A 107 -5.60 -1.11 4.01
CA ALA A 107 -6.70 -0.51 3.26
C ALA A 107 -7.47 0.43 4.23
N PRO A 108 -7.11 1.71 4.39
CA PRO A 108 -7.64 2.49 5.49
C PRO A 108 -9.08 2.91 5.16
N PRO A 109 -9.98 2.93 6.14
CA PRO A 109 -11.06 3.91 6.20
C PRO A 109 -10.52 5.14 6.93
N LEU A 110 -9.55 5.85 6.35
CA LEU A 110 -9.08 7.14 6.88
C LEU A 110 -8.92 8.11 5.70
N LYS A 111 -9.86 9.05 5.63
CA LYS A 111 -10.10 10.13 4.65
C LYS A 111 -8.93 11.12 4.42
N GLU A 112 -7.69 10.78 4.78
CA GLU A 112 -6.56 11.72 4.67
C GLU A 112 -5.38 11.16 3.87
N ILE A 113 -5.43 9.89 3.43
CA ILE A 113 -4.51 9.34 2.42
C ILE A 113 -5.36 8.60 1.39
N ASP A 114 -5.87 9.33 0.40
CA ASP A 114 -6.76 8.87 -0.67
C ASP A 114 -6.04 7.98 -1.71
N GLN A 115 -5.30 6.96 -1.23
CA GLN A 115 -4.85 5.87 -2.08
C GLN A 115 -5.95 4.83 -2.18
N HIS A 116 -6.33 4.44 -3.40
CA HIS A 116 -7.30 3.35 -3.59
C HIS A 116 -6.87 2.11 -2.79
N PRO A 117 -7.79 1.41 -2.10
CA PRO A 117 -7.48 0.22 -1.30
C PRO A 117 -6.66 -0.84 -2.02
N LEU A 118 -6.84 -0.96 -3.34
CA LEU A 118 -6.08 -1.90 -4.17
C LEU A 118 -4.61 -1.48 -4.35
N LEU A 119 -4.34 -0.18 -4.48
CA LEU A 119 -2.97 0.33 -4.66
C LEU A 119 -2.11 0.05 -3.43
N SER A 120 -2.65 0.23 -2.22
CA SER A 120 -1.90 -0.04 -0.99
C SER A 120 -1.54 -1.53 -0.85
N VAL A 121 -2.37 -2.43 -1.36
CA VAL A 121 -2.08 -3.87 -1.45
C VAL A 121 -0.92 -4.12 -2.42
N PHE A 122 -0.93 -3.52 -3.61
CA PHE A 122 0.16 -3.68 -4.58
C PHE A 122 1.48 -3.07 -4.06
N PHE A 123 1.45 -1.93 -3.38
CA PHE A 123 2.63 -1.36 -2.75
C PHE A 123 3.24 -2.29 -1.70
N SER A 124 2.40 -3.04 -0.97
CA SER A 124 2.82 -3.96 0.08
C SER A 124 3.15 -5.37 -0.42
N PHE A 125 2.82 -5.70 -1.67
CA PHE A 125 2.94 -7.05 -2.23
C PHE A 125 4.36 -7.66 -2.12
N PRO A 126 5.46 -6.93 -2.43
CA PRO A 126 6.82 -7.49 -2.29
C PRO A 126 7.15 -7.90 -0.85
N ASN A 127 6.68 -7.12 0.13
CA ASN A 127 6.87 -7.42 1.56
C ASN A 127 6.09 -8.67 1.99
N ILE A 128 4.82 -8.77 1.56
CA ILE A 128 3.97 -9.94 1.84
C ILE A 128 4.60 -11.19 1.23
N LEU A 129 5.02 -11.13 -0.03
CA LEU A 129 5.67 -12.23 -0.73
C LEU A 129 6.95 -12.66 -0.01
N SER A 130 7.80 -11.70 0.36
CA SER A 130 9.04 -11.94 1.10
C SER A 130 8.78 -12.65 2.44
N ALA A 131 7.79 -12.20 3.22
CA ALA A 131 7.39 -12.83 4.46
C ALA A 131 6.94 -14.29 4.27
N CYS A 132 6.10 -14.55 3.25
CA CYS A 132 5.64 -15.89 2.89
C CYS A 132 6.81 -16.82 2.52
N LEU A 133 7.78 -16.32 1.74
CA LEU A 133 8.98 -17.06 1.37
C LEU A 133 9.85 -17.37 2.59
N GLY A 134 9.94 -16.45 3.56
CA GLY A 134 10.63 -16.66 4.83
C GLY A 134 10.00 -17.81 5.64
N VAL A 135 8.67 -17.82 5.78
CA VAL A 135 7.93 -18.90 6.44
C VAL A 135 8.15 -20.24 5.73
N TYR A 136 8.10 -20.25 4.40
CA TYR A 136 8.33 -21.45 3.60
C TYR A 136 9.76 -21.99 3.78
N ALA A 137 10.75 -21.12 3.77
CA ALA A 137 12.15 -21.49 4.00
C ALA A 137 12.32 -22.16 5.38
N GLY A 138 11.77 -21.59 6.45
CA GLY A 138 11.79 -22.21 7.77
C GLY A 138 11.08 -23.56 7.82
N TYR A 139 9.98 -23.72 7.07
CA TYR A 139 9.30 -25.01 6.91
C TYR A 139 10.22 -26.07 6.28
N VAL A 140 11.01 -25.70 5.26
CA VAL A 140 11.98 -26.60 4.62
C VAL A 140 13.08 -27.00 5.61
N PHE A 141 13.61 -26.04 6.38
CA PHE A 141 14.63 -26.31 7.40
C PHE A 141 14.15 -27.29 8.47
N GLU A 142 12.98 -27.03 9.08
CA GLU A 142 12.60 -27.71 10.32
C GLU A 142 11.57 -28.82 10.16
N ILE A 143 10.67 -28.74 9.18
CA ILE A 143 9.65 -29.78 8.96
C ILE A 143 10.15 -30.82 7.97
N LYS A 144 10.68 -30.40 6.82
CA LYS A 144 11.30 -31.32 5.84
C LYS A 144 12.69 -31.79 6.25
N LYS A 145 13.31 -31.16 7.26
CA LYS A 145 14.66 -31.48 7.78
C LYS A 145 15.75 -31.47 6.70
N ASN A 146 15.57 -30.70 5.63
CA ASN A 146 16.55 -30.58 4.55
C ASN A 146 17.27 -29.24 4.63
N LYS A 147 18.34 -29.19 5.44
CA LYS A 147 19.09 -27.96 5.70
C LYS A 147 19.76 -27.38 4.45
N ILE A 148 20.26 -28.23 3.56
CA ILE A 148 20.94 -27.80 2.33
C ILE A 148 19.93 -27.11 1.39
N LYS A 149 18.78 -27.75 1.11
CA LYS A 149 17.74 -27.13 0.27
C LYS A 149 17.17 -25.86 0.89
N GLY A 150 16.99 -25.84 2.22
CA GLY A 150 16.60 -24.63 2.94
C GLY A 150 17.59 -23.49 2.75
N ALA A 151 18.89 -23.76 2.91
CA ALA A 151 19.94 -22.76 2.76
C ALA A 151 20.07 -22.24 1.33
N ILE A 152 20.04 -23.13 0.32
CA ILE A 152 20.06 -22.73 -1.10
C ILE A 152 18.85 -21.85 -1.43
N PHE A 153 17.65 -22.27 -1.00
CA PHE A 153 16.43 -21.49 -1.23
C PHE A 153 16.51 -20.12 -0.57
N SER A 154 16.93 -20.05 0.71
CA SER A 154 17.10 -18.78 1.41
C SER A 154 18.12 -17.87 0.73
N PHE A 155 19.24 -18.41 0.26
CA PHE A 155 20.26 -17.65 -0.47
C PHE A 155 19.70 -17.05 -1.76
N VAL A 156 18.98 -17.85 -2.56
CA VAL A 156 18.33 -17.37 -3.79
C VAL A 156 17.32 -16.26 -3.50
N VAL A 157 16.46 -16.42 -2.49
CA VAL A 157 15.48 -15.39 -2.13
C VAL A 157 16.16 -14.11 -1.66
N ILE A 158 17.24 -14.21 -0.86
CA ILE A 158 18.01 -13.03 -0.43
C ILE A 158 18.62 -12.30 -1.63
N LEU A 159 19.19 -13.02 -2.62
CA LEU A 159 19.71 -12.39 -3.84
C LEU A 159 18.61 -11.67 -4.63
N LEU A 160 17.42 -12.27 -4.76
CA LEU A 160 16.27 -11.63 -5.39
C LEU A 160 15.82 -10.39 -4.62
N CYS A 161 15.80 -10.46 -3.29
CA CYS A 161 15.47 -9.31 -2.46
C CYS A 161 16.49 -8.17 -2.62
N ILE A 162 17.80 -8.48 -2.64
CA ILE A 162 18.84 -7.48 -2.90
C ILE A 162 18.64 -6.85 -4.29
N GLY A 163 18.41 -7.67 -5.33
CA GLY A 163 18.15 -7.18 -6.68
C GLY A 163 16.92 -6.25 -6.75
N PHE A 164 15.85 -6.59 -6.04
CA PHE A 164 14.67 -5.72 -5.93
C PHE A 164 14.98 -4.44 -5.16
N SER A 165 15.73 -4.49 -4.05
CA SER A 165 16.09 -3.30 -3.25
C SER A 165 16.79 -2.23 -4.08
N PHE A 166 17.65 -2.62 -5.03
CA PHE A 166 18.32 -1.68 -5.94
C PHE A 166 17.43 -1.18 -7.09
N ASN A 167 16.35 -1.89 -7.43
CA ASN A 167 15.48 -1.59 -8.57
C ASN A 167 14.05 -1.23 -8.16
N ASN A 168 13.81 -1.00 -6.87
CA ASN A 168 12.46 -0.83 -6.32
C ASN A 168 11.73 0.38 -6.92
N THR A 169 12.46 1.38 -7.39
CA THR A 169 11.93 2.63 -7.92
C THR A 169 11.11 2.36 -9.17
N TYR A 170 11.54 1.42 -10.02
CA TYR A 170 10.78 0.99 -11.19
C TYR A 170 9.46 0.33 -10.80
N TYR A 171 9.46 -0.52 -9.77
CA TYR A 171 8.25 -1.16 -9.28
C TYR A 171 7.26 -0.12 -8.72
N TYR A 172 7.74 0.77 -7.85
CA TYR A 172 6.90 1.79 -7.25
C TYR A 172 6.36 2.78 -8.28
N HIS A 173 7.18 3.21 -9.23
CA HIS A 173 6.77 4.05 -10.35
C HIS A 173 5.75 3.34 -11.25
N PHE A 174 5.93 2.04 -11.50
CA PHE A 174 4.97 1.26 -12.27
C PHE A 174 3.63 1.20 -11.54
N ILE A 175 3.60 0.76 -10.29
CA ILE A 175 2.35 0.64 -9.51
C ILE A 175 1.65 1.99 -9.34
N SER A 176 2.41 3.07 -9.14
CA SER A 176 1.84 4.40 -8.95
C SER A 176 1.16 4.96 -10.20
N HIS A 177 1.61 4.55 -11.39
CA HIS A 177 1.07 5.01 -12.68
C HIS A 177 0.29 3.92 -13.43
N THR A 178 0.21 2.70 -12.89
CA THR A 178 -0.69 1.68 -13.42
C THR A 178 -2.11 2.06 -13.11
N ASN A 179 -2.85 2.40 -14.16
CA ASN A 179 -4.24 2.75 -14.08
C ASN A 179 -5.09 1.48 -13.91
N PHE A 180 -5.23 1.00 -12.68
CA PHE A 180 -6.33 0.12 -12.33
C PHE A 180 -7.62 0.95 -12.45
N CYS A 181 -8.27 0.87 -13.62
CA CYS A 181 -9.40 1.71 -14.05
C CYS A 181 -9.08 3.22 -14.05
N PRO A 182 -8.46 3.76 -15.12
CA PRO A 182 -8.23 5.21 -15.22
C PRO A 182 -9.55 5.96 -15.33
N LYS A 183 -9.65 7.09 -14.64
CA LYS A 183 -10.70 8.06 -14.94
C LYS A 183 -10.32 8.80 -16.22
N GLU A 184 -11.03 8.51 -17.31
CA GLU A 184 -10.75 9.18 -18.60
C GLU A 184 -11.40 10.56 -18.71
N LYS A 185 -12.48 10.81 -17.96
CA LYS A 185 -13.27 12.04 -18.04
C LYS A 185 -13.61 12.56 -16.65
N ILE A 186 -13.55 13.88 -16.52
CA ILE A 186 -14.05 14.63 -15.37
C ILE A 186 -15.55 14.86 -15.57
N ASP A 187 -16.35 14.35 -14.64
CA ASP A 187 -17.79 14.51 -14.63
C ASP A 187 -18.14 15.86 -14.02
N ALA A 188 -18.42 16.86 -14.84
CA ALA A 188 -18.66 18.24 -14.40
C ALA A 188 -19.85 18.39 -13.42
N GLN A 189 -20.77 17.41 -13.33
CA GLN A 189 -21.87 17.47 -12.35
C GLN A 189 -21.44 16.93 -10.98
N LYS A 190 -20.54 15.96 -10.96
CA LYS A 190 -20.11 15.25 -9.75
C LYS A 190 -18.79 15.80 -9.19
N ASP A 191 -17.91 16.23 -10.07
CA ASP A 191 -16.53 16.62 -9.78
C ASP A 191 -16.41 18.14 -9.68
N ILE A 192 -17.05 18.72 -8.66
CA ILE A 192 -16.96 20.15 -8.38
C ILE A 192 -15.63 20.43 -7.66
N TYR A 193 -14.87 21.39 -8.17
CA TYR A 193 -13.60 21.83 -7.58
C TYR A 193 -13.40 23.33 -7.77
N SER A 194 -12.51 23.91 -6.96
CA SER A 194 -12.05 25.28 -7.13
C SER A 194 -10.52 25.34 -7.08
N LEU A 195 -9.96 26.34 -7.75
CA LEU A 195 -8.54 26.67 -7.74
C LEU A 195 -8.41 28.13 -7.34
N HIS A 196 -7.49 28.46 -6.44
CA HIS A 196 -7.23 29.83 -6.01
C HIS A 196 -5.74 30.15 -6.12
N ASP A 197 -5.40 31.36 -6.57
CA ASP A 197 -4.03 31.85 -6.57
C ASP A 197 -3.58 32.33 -5.17
N ALA A 198 -2.37 32.91 -5.09
CA ALA A 198 -1.81 33.44 -3.86
C ALA A 198 -2.63 34.60 -3.26
N ASP A 199 -3.35 35.35 -4.10
CA ASP A 199 -4.22 36.46 -3.70
C ASP A 199 -5.66 35.98 -3.38
N SER A 200 -5.87 34.67 -3.29
CA SER A 200 -7.19 34.03 -3.09
C SER A 200 -8.19 34.24 -4.24
N ARG A 201 -7.74 34.72 -5.40
CA ARG A 201 -8.61 34.86 -6.58
C ARG A 201 -8.85 33.50 -7.20
N GLU A 202 -10.11 33.24 -7.57
CA GLU A 202 -10.48 32.00 -8.24
C GLU A 202 -9.89 31.94 -9.65
N ILE A 203 -9.30 30.80 -9.99
CA ILE A 203 -8.73 30.49 -11.29
C ILE A 203 -9.66 29.52 -12.02
N ILE A 204 -10.17 29.96 -13.17
CA ILE A 204 -11.01 29.16 -14.06
C ILE A 204 -10.11 28.61 -15.17
N LEU A 205 -10.07 27.28 -15.32
CA LEU A 205 -9.28 26.63 -16.36
C LEU A 205 -9.94 26.80 -17.73
N ASP A 206 -9.15 27.20 -18.74
CA ASP A 206 -9.56 27.12 -20.14
C ASP A 206 -9.65 25.65 -20.59
N LYS A 207 -10.87 25.17 -20.87
CA LYS A 207 -11.12 23.77 -21.26
C LYS A 207 -10.58 23.44 -22.64
N HIS A 208 -10.37 24.43 -23.51
CA HIS A 208 -9.91 24.23 -24.89
C HIS A 208 -8.38 24.17 -25.00
N LYS A 209 -7.66 24.55 -23.95
CA LYS A 209 -6.21 24.40 -23.84
C LYS A 209 -5.82 23.10 -23.16
N TYR A 210 -4.64 22.61 -23.51
CA TYR A 210 -3.96 21.57 -22.75
C TYR A 210 -3.51 22.16 -21.41
N THR A 211 -4.14 21.70 -20.33
CA THR A 211 -3.84 22.13 -18.97
C THR A 211 -2.87 21.14 -18.35
N VAL A 212 -1.64 21.58 -18.12
CA VAL A 212 -0.56 20.78 -17.52
C VAL A 212 -0.47 21.12 -16.05
N MET A 213 -0.83 20.17 -15.19
CA MET A 213 -0.94 20.38 -13.74
C MET A 213 0.03 19.49 -12.99
N ASP A 214 1.01 20.07 -12.29
CA ASP A 214 1.89 19.34 -11.36
C ASP A 214 1.28 19.35 -9.96
N PHE A 215 0.79 18.19 -9.52
CA PHE A 215 0.14 18.05 -8.22
C PHE A 215 1.15 17.84 -7.10
N TRP A 216 0.99 18.59 -6.01
CA TRP A 216 1.86 18.55 -4.84
C TRP A 216 1.11 18.81 -3.53
N HIS A 217 1.75 18.60 -2.39
CA HIS A 217 1.27 19.01 -1.07
C HIS A 217 2.45 19.42 -0.17
N THR A 218 2.19 20.14 0.93
CA THR A 218 3.24 20.74 1.79
C THR A 218 4.21 19.74 2.42
N SER A 219 3.74 18.52 2.69
CA SER A 219 4.55 17.42 3.25
C SER A 219 5.23 16.53 2.19
N CYS A 220 5.19 16.91 0.90
CA CYS A 220 5.76 16.12 -0.19
C CYS A 220 7.19 16.55 -0.52
N TYR A 221 8.18 15.92 0.13
CA TYR A 221 9.59 16.23 -0.14
C TYR A 221 9.99 15.98 -1.61
N ALA A 222 9.56 14.84 -2.16
CA ALA A 222 9.85 14.46 -3.55
C ALA A 222 9.26 15.44 -4.58
N CYS A 223 8.16 16.13 -4.26
CA CYS A 223 7.60 17.18 -5.12
C CYS A 223 8.57 18.35 -5.25
N PHE A 224 9.16 18.79 -4.14
CA PHE A 224 10.11 19.90 -4.12
C PHE A 224 11.41 19.58 -4.87
N GLU A 225 11.84 18.32 -4.86
CA GLU A 225 12.96 17.84 -5.69
C GLU A 225 12.65 17.88 -7.20
N LYS A 226 11.38 17.76 -7.57
CA LYS A 226 10.92 17.77 -8.97
C LYS A 226 10.50 19.14 -9.50
N PHE A 227 10.27 20.13 -8.64
CA PHE A 227 9.95 21.50 -9.06
C PHE A 227 10.96 22.12 -10.05
N PRO A 228 12.29 21.96 -9.91
CA PRO A 228 13.23 22.47 -10.91
C PRO A 228 13.06 21.84 -12.30
N ALA A 229 12.59 20.59 -12.38
CA ALA A 229 12.28 19.94 -13.66
C ALA A 229 10.96 20.49 -14.23
N PHE A 230 9.95 20.69 -13.40
CA PHE A 230 8.68 21.28 -13.82
C PHE A 230 8.85 22.74 -14.27
N GLU A 231 9.68 23.52 -13.59
CA GLU A 231 10.04 24.90 -13.99
C GLU A 231 10.67 24.92 -15.39
N LYS A 232 11.61 24.01 -15.68
CA LYS A 232 12.21 23.91 -17.03
C LYS A 232 11.16 23.58 -18.09
N LEU A 233 10.23 22.68 -17.78
CA LEU A 233 9.14 22.33 -18.69
C LEU A 233 8.21 23.54 -18.93
N TYR A 234 7.85 24.25 -17.87
CA TYR A 234 7.05 25.48 -17.97
C TYR A 234 7.75 26.54 -18.82
N GLU A 235 9.01 26.88 -18.50
CA GLU A 235 9.78 27.89 -19.21
C GLU A 235 9.92 27.59 -20.72
N GLN A 236 9.98 26.31 -21.09
CA GLN A 236 10.05 25.89 -22.48
C GLN A 236 8.73 26.12 -23.25
N TYR A 237 7.57 26.07 -22.59
CA TYR A 237 6.26 26.05 -23.23
C TYR A 237 5.31 27.16 -22.77
N LYS A 238 5.73 28.06 -21.88
CA LYS A 238 4.87 29.11 -21.29
C LYS A 238 4.22 30.03 -22.32
N ASP A 239 4.89 30.27 -23.45
CA ASP A 239 4.40 31.13 -24.54
C ASP A 239 3.60 30.34 -25.59
N HIS A 240 3.42 29.03 -25.41
CA HIS A 240 2.68 28.21 -26.36
C HIS A 240 1.17 28.46 -26.25
N PRO A 241 0.48 28.85 -27.34
CA PRO A 241 -0.90 29.35 -27.27
C PRO A 241 -1.91 28.31 -26.78
N GLU A 242 -1.64 27.01 -27.06
CA GLU A 242 -2.51 25.90 -26.67
C GLU A 242 -2.26 25.34 -25.26
N LEU A 243 -1.25 25.81 -24.53
CA LEU A 243 -0.87 25.27 -23.23
C LEU A 243 -1.20 26.26 -22.10
N GLN A 244 -1.53 25.72 -20.93
CA GLN A 244 -1.54 26.44 -19.66
C GLN A 244 -0.98 25.53 -18.57
N PHE A 245 -0.23 26.11 -17.63
CA PHE A 245 0.52 25.38 -16.61
C PHE A 245 0.12 25.82 -15.21
N TYR A 246 -0.01 24.86 -14.30
CA TYR A 246 -0.26 25.12 -12.90
C TYR A 246 0.45 24.10 -11.99
N ALA A 247 1.15 24.57 -10.97
CA ALA A 247 1.52 23.73 -9.82
C ALA A 247 0.33 23.71 -8.85
N VAL A 248 -0.38 22.59 -8.78
CA VAL A 248 -1.65 22.45 -8.05
C VAL A 248 -1.39 21.84 -6.67
N ASN A 249 -1.56 22.64 -5.62
CA ASN A 249 -1.49 22.14 -4.26
C ASN A 249 -2.79 21.43 -3.85
N LYS A 250 -2.71 20.19 -3.37
CA LYS A 250 -3.76 19.59 -2.52
C LYS A 250 -3.49 20.01 -1.07
N PRO A 251 -4.39 20.80 -0.45
CA PRO A 251 -4.19 21.25 0.91
C PRO A 251 -4.31 20.09 1.90
N LEU A 252 -3.38 20.00 2.83
CA LEU A 252 -3.50 19.15 4.02
C LEU A 252 -4.32 19.88 5.09
N ARG A 253 -4.92 19.12 6.00
CA ARG A 253 -5.70 19.67 7.12
C ARG A 253 -4.91 20.63 8.01
N SER A 254 -3.60 20.41 8.13
CA SER A 254 -2.68 21.26 8.88
C SER A 254 -2.17 22.48 8.11
N ASP A 255 -2.51 22.62 6.83
CA ASP A 255 -1.95 23.68 5.99
C ASP A 255 -2.63 25.01 6.27
N THR A 256 -1.81 26.05 6.43
CA THR A 256 -2.25 27.45 6.36
C THR A 256 -2.37 27.88 4.90
N PHE A 257 -2.77 29.13 4.64
CA PHE A 257 -2.73 29.70 3.28
C PHE A 257 -1.30 29.98 2.78
N ASP A 258 -0.30 29.97 3.65
CA ASP A 258 1.10 30.31 3.37
C ASP A 258 1.88 29.18 2.64
N ILE A 259 1.16 28.32 1.92
CA ILE A 259 1.76 27.23 1.13
C ILE A 259 2.60 27.77 -0.02
N PHE A 260 2.29 28.96 -0.53
CA PHE A 260 2.91 29.55 -1.72
C PHE A 260 4.39 29.90 -1.52
N LYS A 261 4.87 30.04 -0.27
CA LYS A 261 6.31 30.14 0.02
C LYS A 261 7.12 28.96 -0.50
N ARG A 262 6.50 27.79 -0.68
CA ARG A 262 7.19 26.61 -1.28
C ARG A 262 7.48 26.79 -2.77
N THR A 263 6.71 27.66 -3.43
CA THR A 263 6.78 27.89 -4.88
C THR A 263 7.29 29.29 -5.25
N GLU A 264 7.48 30.20 -4.28
CA GLU A 264 7.83 31.62 -4.51
C GLU A 264 9.11 31.86 -5.34
N LYS A 265 10.04 30.91 -5.32
CA LYS A 265 11.31 30.98 -6.06
C LYS A 265 11.21 30.51 -7.51
N TYR A 266 10.05 30.03 -7.94
CA TYR A 266 9.78 29.54 -9.28
C TYR A 266 8.82 30.47 -10.02
N THR A 267 8.81 30.40 -11.35
CA THR A 267 7.98 31.27 -12.18
C THR A 267 6.73 30.59 -12.71
N PHE A 268 6.64 29.26 -12.61
CA PHE A 268 5.39 28.55 -12.91
C PHE A 268 4.22 29.08 -12.05
N PRO A 269 3.00 29.22 -12.61
CA PRO A 269 1.83 29.60 -11.83
C PRO A 269 1.50 28.53 -10.77
N SER A 270 1.32 28.95 -9.52
CA SER A 270 0.98 28.06 -8.40
C SER A 270 -0.44 28.35 -7.92
N VAL A 271 -1.22 27.30 -7.66
CA VAL A 271 -2.62 27.41 -7.22
C VAL A 271 -2.93 26.44 -6.09
N ARG A 272 -3.84 26.84 -5.20
CA ARG A 272 -4.42 26.01 -4.16
C ARG A 272 -5.73 25.39 -4.65
N GLY A 273 -5.83 24.07 -4.67
CA GLY A 273 -7.08 23.39 -4.97
C GLY A 273 -8.00 23.22 -3.77
N SER A 274 -9.26 22.91 -4.03
CA SER A 274 -10.20 22.39 -3.03
C SER A 274 -9.72 21.05 -2.45
N GLY A 275 -10.24 20.65 -1.29
CA GLY A 275 -9.79 19.43 -0.60
C GLY A 275 -9.91 18.13 -1.41
N ASN A 276 -10.80 18.11 -2.41
CA ASN A 276 -11.06 17.00 -3.32
C ASN A 276 -10.34 17.11 -4.69
N ILE A 277 -9.42 18.06 -4.86
CA ILE A 277 -8.83 18.37 -6.17
C ILE A 277 -8.11 17.16 -6.78
N ALA A 278 -7.45 16.35 -5.97
CA ALA A 278 -6.71 15.19 -6.47
C ALA A 278 -7.63 14.10 -7.01
N GLU A 279 -8.76 13.88 -6.35
CA GLU A 279 -9.76 12.87 -6.70
C GLU A 279 -10.49 13.26 -8.00
N VAL A 280 -10.71 14.56 -8.20
CA VAL A 280 -11.26 15.10 -9.45
C VAL A 280 -10.36 14.75 -10.64
N PHE A 281 -9.05 14.90 -10.48
CA PHE A 281 -8.04 14.69 -11.52
C PHE A 281 -7.37 13.31 -11.49
N ASP A 282 -7.90 12.35 -10.71
CA ASP A 282 -7.38 10.98 -10.58
C ASP A 282 -5.90 10.90 -10.17
N VAL A 283 -5.49 11.82 -9.29
CA VAL A 283 -4.14 11.89 -8.71
C VAL A 283 -4.09 11.04 -7.45
N ARG A 284 -3.35 9.94 -7.52
CA ARG A 284 -3.29 8.91 -6.46
C ARG A 284 -1.98 8.92 -5.67
N VAL A 285 -0.94 9.53 -6.25
CA VAL A 285 0.39 9.65 -5.66
C VAL A 285 0.97 11.03 -5.97
N TYR A 286 1.98 11.43 -5.21
CA TYR A 286 2.66 12.71 -5.38
C TYR A 286 4.17 12.52 -5.52
N PRO A 287 4.83 13.30 -6.39
CA PRO A 287 4.26 14.21 -7.38
C PRO A 287 3.61 13.46 -8.56
N THR A 288 2.62 14.09 -9.20
CA THR A 288 2.02 13.61 -10.46
C THR A 288 1.69 14.79 -11.35
N VAL A 289 2.12 14.73 -12.61
CA VAL A 289 1.72 15.69 -13.65
C VAL A 289 0.55 15.12 -14.45
N VAL A 290 -0.55 15.85 -14.49
CA VAL A 290 -1.75 15.51 -15.26
C VAL A 290 -1.89 16.48 -16.42
N ILE A 291 -2.23 15.97 -17.61
CA ILE A 291 -2.58 16.80 -18.78
C ILE A 291 -4.06 16.60 -19.08
N VAL A 292 -4.82 17.70 -19.07
CA VAL A 292 -6.26 17.70 -19.32
C VAL A 292 -6.62 18.61 -20.48
N LYS A 293 -7.57 18.18 -21.32
CA LYS A 293 -8.23 19.02 -22.34
C LYS A 293 -9.65 18.53 -22.54
N ASP A 294 -10.60 19.45 -22.74
CA ASP A 294 -12.02 19.16 -22.92
C ASP A 294 -12.61 18.25 -21.82
N ASN A 295 -12.21 18.49 -20.56
CA ASN A 295 -12.55 17.66 -19.39
C ASN A 295 -12.09 16.19 -19.49
N ARG A 296 -11.15 15.87 -20.37
CA ARG A 296 -10.57 14.52 -20.52
C ARG A 296 -9.16 14.51 -19.94
N ILE A 297 -8.87 13.50 -19.13
CA ILE A 297 -7.51 13.25 -18.64
C ILE A 297 -6.77 12.51 -19.75
N LEU A 298 -5.82 13.20 -20.37
CA LEU A 298 -5.05 12.71 -21.51
C LEU A 298 -3.73 12.07 -21.08
N HIS A 299 -3.19 12.49 -19.95
CA HIS A 299 -1.94 12.01 -19.38
C HIS A 299 -1.97 12.09 -17.85
N SER A 300 -1.32 11.13 -17.20
CA SER A 300 -1.00 11.14 -15.77
C SER A 300 0.35 10.44 -15.58
N GLY A 301 1.33 11.12 -15.02
CA GLY A 301 2.73 10.68 -15.09
C GLY A 301 3.73 11.54 -14.32
N SER A 302 5.00 11.21 -14.49
CA SER A 302 6.10 12.10 -14.08
C SER A 302 6.23 13.31 -15.01
N VAL A 303 6.99 14.32 -14.59
CA VAL A 303 7.30 15.52 -15.42
C VAL A 303 7.91 15.12 -16.76
N GLU A 304 8.82 14.14 -16.76
CA GLU A 304 9.50 13.66 -17.97
C GLU A 304 8.54 12.93 -18.93
N SER A 305 7.57 12.20 -18.37
CA SER A 305 6.51 11.53 -19.14
C SER A 305 5.55 12.54 -19.76
N ALA A 306 5.21 13.61 -19.02
CA ALA A 306 4.38 14.71 -19.50
C ALA A 306 5.07 15.51 -20.61
N GLU A 307 6.36 15.80 -20.47
CA GLU A 307 7.15 16.43 -21.54
C GLU A 307 7.11 15.60 -22.83
N LYS A 308 7.31 14.28 -22.72
CA LYS A 308 7.21 13.37 -23.87
C LYS A 308 5.81 13.36 -24.49
N TYR A 309 4.77 13.48 -23.67
CA TYR A 309 3.40 13.61 -24.17
C TYR A 309 3.22 14.89 -24.98
N ILE A 310 3.63 16.04 -24.42
CA ILE A 310 3.52 17.37 -25.05
C ILE A 310 4.24 17.35 -26.39
N ARG A 311 5.52 16.94 -26.42
CA ARG A 311 6.34 16.86 -27.64
C ARG A 311 5.72 16.02 -28.76
N LYS A 312 4.89 15.03 -28.41
CA LYS A 312 4.28 14.10 -29.38
C LYS A 312 2.90 14.56 -29.88
N HIS A 313 2.13 15.27 -29.07
CA HIS A 313 0.70 15.51 -29.34
C HIS A 313 0.31 16.99 -29.43
N VAL A 314 1.09 17.90 -28.86
CA VAL A 314 0.85 19.34 -28.92
C VAL A 314 1.81 19.90 -29.96
N ARG A 315 1.27 20.58 -30.99
CA ARG A 315 2.01 21.02 -32.18
C ARG A 315 2.19 22.52 -32.22
#